data_AF-A0A3A0D268-F1
#
_entry.id   AF-A0A3A0D268-F1
#
_cell.length_a   1.000
_cell.length_b   1.000
_cell.length_c   1.000
_cell.angle_alpha   90.00
_cell.angle_beta   90.00
_cell.angle_gamma   90.00
#
_symmetry.space_group_name_H-M   'P 1'
#
loop_
_entity.id
_entity.type
_entity.pdbx_description
1 polymer ?
#
loop_
_entity_poly.entity_id
_entity_poly.type
_entity_poly.pdbx_seq_one_letter_code
_entity_poly.pdbx_strand_id
1 'polypeptide(L)'
;MRSISETGARPANEQQLKDYIAKNGQETLQRLNVESVDALFTSERDGQPFVVLYGPRPKEMTVDVVAYERTGVDGKRQVASSLGTIREVDEAEFRELVPHSASAK
;
A
#
# COMPACT_ATOMS: atom_id res chain seq x y z
N MET A 1 3.83 24.50 -5.57
CA MET A 1 3.40 23.10 -5.83
C MET A 1 2.40 22.71 -4.75
N ARG A 2 1.15 22.40 -5.12
CA ARG A 2 0.13 21.95 -4.16
C ARG A 2 0.41 20.50 -3.77
N SER A 3 0.55 20.24 -2.47
CA SER A 3 0.72 18.89 -1.93
C SER A 3 -0.60 18.12 -2.03
N ILE A 4 -0.51 16.92 -2.59
CA ILE A 4 -1.63 16.01 -2.94
C ILE A 4 -2.38 15.41 -1.75
N SER A 5 -2.00 15.71 -0.50
CA SER A 5 -2.58 15.09 0.70
C SER A 5 -3.80 15.81 1.26
N GLU A 6 -4.19 16.97 0.72
CA GLU A 6 -5.33 17.75 1.23
C GLU A 6 -6.70 17.23 0.75
N THR A 7 -6.74 16.29 -0.20
CA THR A 7 -8.00 15.79 -0.83
C THR A 7 -8.30 14.31 -0.62
N GLY A 8 -7.48 13.57 0.13
CA GLY A 8 -7.68 12.12 0.35
C GLY A 8 -7.44 11.26 -0.90
N ALA A 9 -6.75 11.80 -1.91
CA ALA A 9 -6.40 11.08 -3.12
C ALA A 9 -5.12 10.26 -2.93
N ARG A 10 -5.04 9.09 -3.58
CA ARG A 10 -3.83 8.25 -3.57
C ARG A 10 -2.69 8.98 -4.29
N PRO A 11 -1.42 8.79 -3.87
CA PRO A 11 -0.26 9.35 -4.55
C PRO A 11 -0.20 8.91 -6.01
N ALA A 12 0.35 9.74 -6.89
CA ALA A 12 0.46 9.38 -8.31
C ALA A 12 1.50 8.28 -8.57
N ASN A 13 2.50 8.16 -7.69
CA ASN A 13 3.58 7.18 -7.76
C ASN A 13 4.30 7.03 -6.41
N GLU A 14 5.23 6.08 -6.35
CA GLU A 14 6.03 5.79 -5.16
C GLU A 14 6.87 6.98 -4.69
N GLN A 15 7.51 7.70 -5.60
CA GLN A 15 8.34 8.85 -5.22
C GLN A 15 7.53 9.91 -4.47
N GLN A 16 6.32 10.23 -4.94
CA GLN A 16 5.44 11.17 -4.25
C GLN A 16 5.01 10.67 -2.87
N LEU A 17 4.79 9.35 -2.72
CA LEU A 17 4.47 8.77 -1.42
C LEU A 17 5.67 8.87 -0.48
N LYS A 18 6.87 8.55 -0.95
CA LYS A 18 8.11 8.65 -0.17
C LYS A 18 8.37 10.10 0.26
N ASP A 19 8.24 11.06 -0.65
CA ASP A 19 8.39 12.49 -0.35
C ASP A 19 7.37 12.94 0.70
N TYR A 20 6.13 12.44 0.61
CA TYR A 20 5.08 12.75 1.57
C TYR A 20 5.39 12.19 2.97
N ILE A 21 5.82 10.93 3.07
CA ILE A 21 6.21 10.29 4.32
C ILE A 21 7.43 11.01 4.92
N ALA A 22 8.43 11.34 4.10
CA ALA A 22 9.62 12.06 4.56
C ALA A 22 9.27 13.44 5.13
N LYS A 23 8.30 14.15 4.53
CA LYS A 23 7.88 15.49 4.95
C LYS A 23 6.93 15.50 6.16
N ASN A 24 6.02 14.52 6.26
CA ASN A 24 4.91 14.56 7.23
C ASN A 24 4.91 13.39 8.22
N GLY A 25 5.66 12.32 7.94
CA GLY A 25 5.62 11.07 8.68
C GLY A 25 6.75 10.90 9.70
N GLN A 26 7.65 11.88 9.89
CA GLN A 26 8.83 11.72 10.75
C GLN A 26 8.50 11.24 12.17
N GLU A 27 7.47 11.82 12.80
CA GLU A 27 7.03 11.38 14.14
C GLU A 27 6.53 9.93 14.13
N THR A 28 5.84 9.52 13.07
CA THR A 28 5.35 8.15 12.92
C THR A 28 6.49 7.17 12.69
N LEU A 29 7.46 7.52 11.83
CA LEU A 29 8.66 6.71 11.59
C LEU A 29 9.45 6.47 12.87
N GLN A 30 9.62 7.51 13.70
CA GLN A 30 10.29 7.39 15.00
C GLN A 30 9.54 6.47 15.96
N ARG A 31 8.21 6.60 16.05
CA ARG A 31 7.38 5.73 16.91
C ARG A 31 7.40 4.26 16.48
N LEU A 32 7.52 4.01 15.18
CA LEU A 32 7.60 2.66 14.62
C LEU A 32 9.04 2.11 14.58
N ASN A 33 10.03 2.88 15.05
CA ASN A 33 11.46 2.54 15.00
C ASN A 33 11.91 2.14 13.58
N VAL A 34 11.40 2.84 12.57
CA VAL A 34 11.71 2.59 11.16
C VAL A 34 12.87 3.50 10.74
N GLU A 35 14.00 2.89 10.39
CA GLU A 35 15.24 3.61 10.04
C GLU A 35 15.17 4.31 8.68
N SER A 36 14.42 3.75 7.74
CA SER A 36 14.29 4.30 6.38
C SER A 36 12.87 4.16 5.83
N VAL A 37 12.46 5.12 5.01
CA VAL A 37 11.15 5.08 4.34
C VAL A 37 11.02 3.84 3.45
N ASP A 38 12.11 3.39 2.83
CA ASP A 38 12.13 2.20 1.97
C ASP A 38 11.81 0.91 2.74
N ALA A 39 12.15 0.84 4.03
CA ALA A 39 11.83 -0.33 4.86
C ALA A 39 10.31 -0.55 4.99
N LEU A 40 9.49 0.51 4.92
CA LEU A 40 8.02 0.41 4.95
C LEU A 40 7.43 -0.31 3.73
N PHE A 41 8.19 -0.43 2.64
CA PHE A 41 7.71 -1.01 1.39
C PHE A 41 8.06 -2.48 1.25
N THR A 42 8.64 -3.10 2.28
CA THR A 42 9.01 -4.52 2.28
C THR A 42 8.16 -5.26 3.32
N SER A 43 7.60 -6.41 2.94
CA SER A 43 6.90 -7.27 3.89
C SER A 43 7.89 -7.94 4.82
N GLU A 44 7.63 -7.85 6.12
CA GLU A 44 8.38 -8.58 7.14
C GLU A 44 8.10 -10.10 7.11
N ARG A 45 7.04 -10.53 6.42
CA ARG A 45 6.62 -11.95 6.37
C ARG A 45 7.35 -12.72 5.27
N ASP A 46 7.33 -12.18 4.05
CA ASP A 46 7.90 -12.85 2.87
C ASP A 46 9.21 -12.21 2.36
N GLY A 47 9.62 -11.07 2.96
CA GLY A 47 10.82 -10.32 2.57
C GLY A 47 10.71 -9.67 1.19
N GLN A 48 9.54 -9.72 0.54
CA GLN A 48 9.30 -9.15 -0.78
C GLN A 48 8.76 -7.72 -0.66
N PRO A 49 9.02 -6.87 -1.67
CA PRO A 49 8.39 -5.56 -1.71
C PRO A 49 6.87 -5.69 -1.85
N PHE A 50 6.14 -4.94 -1.04
CA PHE A 50 4.70 -4.75 -1.20
C PHE A 50 4.40 -4.18 -2.59
N VAL A 51 3.26 -4.57 -3.15
CA VAL A 51 2.71 -3.91 -4.33
C VAL A 51 1.80 -2.79 -3.84
N VAL A 52 2.18 -1.55 -4.12
CA VAL A 52 1.39 -0.36 -3.76
C VAL A 52 0.60 0.11 -4.97
N LEU A 53 -0.69 0.39 -4.78
CA LEU A 53 -1.60 0.85 -5.81
C LEU A 53 -1.67 2.38 -5.81
N TYR A 54 -1.09 2.96 -6.85
CA TYR A 54 -1.05 4.41 -7.07
C TYR A 54 -2.19 4.89 -7.97
N GLY A 55 -2.40 6.21 -7.98
CA GLY A 55 -3.36 6.86 -8.88
C GLY A 55 -4.83 6.65 -8.49
N PRO A 56 -5.78 6.94 -9.38
CA PRO A 56 -7.19 7.03 -9.03
C PRO A 56 -7.77 5.69 -8.59
N ARG A 57 -8.62 5.70 -7.54
CA ARG A 57 -9.36 4.53 -7.07
C ARG A 57 -10.21 3.95 -8.20
N PRO A 58 -10.19 2.60 -8.42
CA PRO A 58 -11.12 1.96 -9.33
C PRO A 58 -12.57 2.19 -8.89
N LYS A 59 -13.44 2.66 -9.80
CA LYS A 59 -14.85 2.99 -9.47
C LYS A 59 -15.70 1.77 -9.12
N GLU A 60 -15.28 0.60 -9.57
CA GLU A 60 -16.06 -0.65 -9.48
C GLU A 60 -15.80 -1.43 -8.19
N MET A 61 -14.78 -1.04 -7.41
CA MET A 61 -14.40 -1.75 -6.19
C MET A 61 -15.08 -1.18 -4.95
N THR A 62 -15.74 -2.05 -4.17
CA THR A 62 -16.37 -1.71 -2.88
C THR A 62 -15.32 -1.39 -1.81
N VAL A 63 -14.23 -2.17 -1.79
CA VAL A 63 -13.06 -1.94 -0.94
C VAL A 63 -11.94 -1.32 -1.76
N ASP A 64 -11.43 -0.18 -1.30
CA ASP A 64 -10.28 0.46 -1.92
C ASP A 64 -8.99 -0.11 -1.35
N VAL A 65 -8.45 -1.13 -2.03
CA VAL A 65 -7.14 -1.68 -1.75
C VAL A 65 -6.07 -0.67 -2.15
N VAL A 66 -5.09 -0.45 -1.27
CA VAL A 66 -3.98 0.50 -1.48
C VAL A 66 -2.62 -0.18 -1.51
N ALA A 67 -2.46 -1.33 -0.86
CA ALA A 67 -1.24 -2.14 -0.94
C ALA A 67 -1.53 -3.60 -0.64
N TYR A 68 -0.68 -4.51 -1.12
CA TYR A 68 -0.76 -5.94 -0.79
C TYR A 68 0.59 -6.65 -0.92
N GLU A 69 0.71 -7.82 -0.29
CA GLU A 69 1.89 -8.70 -0.42
C GLU A 69 2.04 -9.25 -1.84
N ARG A 70 3.25 -9.15 -2.40
CA ARG A 70 3.52 -9.64 -3.75
C ARG A 70 3.30 -11.15 -3.87
N THR A 71 3.76 -11.90 -2.88
CA THR A 71 3.68 -13.37 -2.87
C THR A 71 2.79 -13.85 -1.73
N GLY A 72 3.04 -13.36 -0.51
CA GLY A 72 2.39 -13.84 0.70
C GLY A 72 3.07 -15.06 1.33
N VAL A 73 2.51 -15.55 2.43
CA VAL A 73 3.01 -16.68 3.21
C VAL A 73 1.88 -17.67 3.46
N ASP A 74 2.18 -18.98 3.45
CA ASP A 74 1.20 -20.06 3.69
C ASP A 74 -0.05 -20.01 2.79
N GLY A 75 0.12 -19.57 1.54
CA GLY A 75 -0.97 -19.47 0.56
C GLY A 75 -1.92 -18.29 0.80
N LYS A 76 -1.55 -17.34 1.67
CA LYS A 76 -2.34 -16.16 2.00
C LYS A 76 -1.54 -14.87 1.84
N ARG A 77 -2.23 -13.77 1.58
CA ARG A 77 -1.64 -12.43 1.39
C ARG A 77 -2.25 -11.42 2.34
N GLN A 78 -1.43 -10.52 2.86
CA GLN A 78 -1.93 -9.31 3.50
C GLN A 78 -2.33 -8.28 2.46
N VAL A 79 -3.49 -7.67 2.67
CA VAL A 79 -4.08 -6.62 1.84
C VAL A 79 -4.45 -5.46 2.75
N ALA A 80 -3.94 -4.27 2.42
CA ALA A 80 -4.24 -3.02 3.10
C ALA A 80 -5.28 -2.20 2.32
N SER A 81 -6.25 -1.65 3.04
CA SER A 81 -7.28 -0.77 2.47
C SER A 81 -7.06 0.70 2.83
N SER A 82 -7.64 1.63 2.08
CA SER A 82 -7.58 3.07 2.39
C SER A 82 -8.26 3.47 3.70
N LEU A 83 -9.02 2.55 4.31
CA LEU A 83 -9.58 2.71 5.66
C LEU A 83 -8.58 2.34 6.77
N GLY A 84 -7.34 1.98 6.44
CA GLY A 84 -6.30 1.60 7.39
C GLY A 84 -6.44 0.18 7.93
N THR A 85 -7.34 -0.64 7.37
CA THR A 85 -7.48 -2.05 7.75
C THR A 85 -6.53 -2.92 6.95
N ILE A 86 -5.82 -3.83 7.64
CA ILE A 86 -5.01 -4.90 7.05
C ILE A 86 -5.77 -6.22 7.21
N ARG A 87 -5.92 -6.98 6.13
CA ARG A 87 -6.57 -8.30 6.13
C ARG A 87 -5.64 -9.33 5.55
N GLU A 88 -5.54 -10.48 6.21
CA GLU A 88 -4.97 -11.68 5.59
C GLU A 88 -6.08 -12.40 4.83
N VAL A 89 -5.86 -12.67 3.55
CA VAL A 89 -6.85 -13.26 2.64
C VAL A 89 -6.24 -14.40 1.86
N ASP A 90 -7.06 -15.38 1.49
CA ASP A 90 -6.64 -16.45 0.57
C ASP A 90 -6.63 -15.96 -0.90
N GLU A 91 -6.16 -16.83 -1.80
CA GLU A 91 -6.07 -16.53 -3.23
C GLU A 91 -7.42 -16.22 -3.88
N ALA A 92 -8.52 -16.83 -3.42
CA ALA A 92 -9.85 -16.58 -3.99
C ALA A 92 -10.36 -15.21 -3.55
N GLU A 93 -10.27 -14.90 -2.26
CA GLU A 93 -10.59 -13.57 -1.72
C GLU A 93 -9.70 -12.48 -2.32
N PHE A 94 -8.41 -12.76 -2.53
CA PHE A 94 -7.47 -11.81 -3.13
C PHE A 94 -7.91 -11.37 -4.53
N ARG A 95 -8.38 -12.31 -5.36
CA ARG A 95 -8.84 -12.03 -6.73
C ARG A 95 -10.11 -11.17 -6.79
N GLU A 96 -10.98 -11.29 -5.79
CA GLU A 96 -12.17 -10.44 -5.66
C GLU A 96 -11.79 -9.01 -5.23
N LEU A 97 -10.75 -8.86 -4.41
CA LEU A 97 -10.34 -7.58 -3.84
C LEU A 97 -9.39 -6.78 -4.74
N VAL A 98 -8.54 -7.45 -5.52
CA VAL A 98 -7.51 -6.82 -6.34
C VAL A 98 -7.82 -7.04 -7.82
N PRO A 99 -8.08 -5.97 -8.59
CA PRO A 99 -8.38 -6.14 -10.01
C PRO A 99 -7.16 -6.68 -10.76
N HIS A 100 -7.39 -7.62 -11.68
CA HIS A 100 -6.34 -8.26 -12.50
C HIS A 100 -5.48 -7.28 -13.34
N SER A 101 -5.86 -6.01 -13.44
CA SER A 101 -5.08 -4.96 -14.10
C SER A 101 -4.03 -4.28 -13.22
N ALA A 102 -3.86 -4.71 -11.96
CA ALA A 102 -2.81 -4.23 -11.05
C ALA A 102 -1.43 -4.83 -11.42
N SER A 103 -1.00 -4.65 -12.67
CA SER A 103 0.40 -4.81 -13.03
C SER A 103 1.13 -3.51 -12.71
N ALA A 104 2.05 -3.57 -11.75
CA ALA A 104 2.96 -2.48 -11.45
C ALA A 104 3.64 -2.02 -12.76
N LYS A 105 3.47 -0.75 -13.10
CA LYS A 105 4.20 -0.06 -14.17
C LYS A 105 5.36 0.71 -13.57
#